data_AF-X8IX82-F1
#
_entry.id   AF-X8IX82-F1
#
_cell.length_a   1.000
_cell.length_b   1.000
_cell.length_c   1.000
_cell.angle_alpha   90.00
_cell.angle_beta   90.00
_cell.angle_gamma   90.00
#
_symmetry.space_group_name_H-M   'P 1'
#
loop_
_entity.id
_entity.type
_entity.pdbx_description
1 polymer ?
#
loop_
_entity_poly.entity_id
_entity_poly.type
_entity_poly.pdbx_seq_one_letter_code
_entity_poly.pdbx_strand_id
1 'polypeptide(L)'
;MHMNDPRAQMFNAFPGLYGLVFLSLEPASTLIPAIATVFVPGGAAWFYNEQVPGGAIQTLNGPHTWMMLGQLVNAYSTIGMLSAFGFRAVKRALPKNPVAQEQIIGATLAILAASDIAHIIATVAALPWEVISNPSVWNGTTYGNLVGSAFFFVLRMAWFAGIGRQTVTSSRKDE
;
A
#
# COMPACT_ATOMS: atom_id res chain seq x y z
N MET A 1 5.79 3.25 46.31
CA MET A 1 6.37 2.30 45.33
C MET A 1 5.22 1.72 44.52
N HIS A 2 4.83 2.37 43.43
CA HIS A 2 3.81 1.85 42.53
C HIS A 2 4.44 0.81 41.60
N MET A 3 3.88 -0.40 41.62
CA MET A 3 4.30 -1.52 40.79
C MET A 3 4.17 -1.14 39.31
N ASN A 4 5.26 -1.33 38.56
CA ASN A 4 5.25 -1.37 37.11
C ASN A 4 4.27 -2.46 36.66
N ASP A 5 3.10 -2.08 36.15
CA ASP A 5 2.26 -3.01 35.40
C ASP A 5 2.86 -3.17 33.99
N PRO A 6 3.36 -4.36 33.61
CA PRO A 6 3.84 -4.62 32.26
C PRO A 6 2.72 -4.56 31.18
N ARG A 7 1.47 -4.33 31.60
CA ARG A 7 0.29 -4.18 30.74
C ARG A 7 -0.22 -2.75 30.59
N ALA A 8 0.60 -1.72 30.86
CA ALA A 8 0.37 -0.43 30.22
C ALA A 8 0.41 -0.65 28.71
N GLN A 9 -0.74 -0.98 28.10
CA GLN A 9 -0.87 -1.38 26.71
C GLN A 9 -0.36 -0.21 25.87
N MET A 10 0.88 -0.33 25.38
CA MET A 10 1.43 0.64 24.46
C MET A 10 0.49 0.70 23.26
N PHE A 11 -0.11 1.88 23.03
CA PHE A 11 -1.01 2.13 21.92
C PHE A 11 -0.40 1.59 20.62
N ASN A 12 -1.15 0.70 19.97
CA ASN A 12 -0.73 0.10 18.72
C ASN A 12 -1.66 0.54 17.61
N ALA A 13 -1.22 1.50 16.80
CA ALA A 13 -1.98 2.00 15.65
C ALA A 13 -2.28 0.92 14.59
N PHE A 14 -1.52 -0.17 14.55
CA PHE A 14 -1.72 -1.29 13.63
C PHE A 14 -1.88 -2.62 14.39
N PRO A 15 -3.01 -2.86 15.06
CA PRO A 15 -3.28 -4.13 15.73
C PRO A 15 -3.71 -5.18 14.71
N GLY A 16 -3.41 -6.46 15.00
CA GLY A 16 -3.92 -7.61 14.26
C GLY A 16 -3.76 -7.50 12.74
N LEU A 17 -4.90 -7.54 12.03
CA LEU A 17 -4.98 -7.50 10.58
C LEU A 17 -4.29 -6.29 9.96
N TYR A 18 -4.40 -5.11 10.58
CA TYR A 18 -3.74 -3.91 10.06
C TYR A 18 -2.23 -4.03 10.08
N GLY A 19 -1.67 -4.68 11.11
CA GLY A 19 -0.24 -4.96 11.18
C GLY A 19 0.21 -5.89 10.06
N LEU A 20 -0.55 -6.97 9.82
CA LEU A 20 -0.26 -7.91 8.73
C LEU A 20 -0.30 -7.20 7.36
N VAL A 21 -1.36 -6.43 7.12
CA VAL A 21 -1.58 -5.80 5.82
C VAL A 21 -0.59 -4.67 5.58
N PHE A 22 -0.58 -3.64 6.45
CA PHE A 22 0.17 -2.41 6.18
C PHE A 22 1.66 -2.51 6.52
N LEU A 23 2.07 -3.44 7.39
CA LEU A 23 3.51 -3.61 7.68
C LEU A 23 4.15 -4.70 6.84
N SER A 24 3.40 -5.61 6.23
CA SER A 24 3.97 -6.75 5.49
C SER A 24 3.42 -6.88 4.07
N LEU A 25 2.11 -7.08 3.90
CA LEU A 25 1.55 -7.38 2.58
C LEU A 25 1.65 -6.20 1.62
N GLU A 26 1.35 -5.00 2.08
CA GLU A 26 1.44 -3.80 1.25
C GLU A 26 2.89 -3.52 0.79
N PRO A 27 3.89 -3.46 1.69
CA PRO A 27 5.29 -3.38 1.28
C PRO A 27 5.71 -4.47 0.30
N ALA A 28 5.31 -5.73 0.54
CA ALA A 28 5.63 -6.81 -0.36
C ALA A 28 5.00 -6.60 -1.75
N SER A 29 3.73 -6.22 -1.79
CA SER A 29 2.98 -6.03 -3.03
C SER A 29 3.52 -4.91 -3.93
N THR A 30 4.21 -3.92 -3.37
CA THR A 30 4.81 -2.81 -4.14
C THR A 30 6.30 -3.01 -4.39
N LEU A 31 7.06 -3.55 -3.42
CA LEU A 31 8.50 -3.77 -3.56
C LEU A 31 8.84 -4.97 -4.45
N ILE A 32 8.08 -6.07 -4.38
CA ILE A 32 8.35 -7.26 -5.20
C ILE A 32 8.29 -6.92 -6.70
N PRO A 33 7.21 -6.32 -7.25
CA PRO A 33 7.19 -5.97 -8.66
C PRO A 33 8.24 -4.91 -9.01
N ALA A 34 8.51 -3.94 -8.13
CA ALA A 34 9.57 -2.96 -8.34
C ALA A 34 10.95 -3.61 -8.47
N ILE A 35 11.30 -4.53 -7.56
CA ILE A 35 12.55 -5.29 -7.59
C ILE A 35 12.60 -6.20 -8.82
N ALA A 36 11.51 -6.92 -9.12
CA ALA A 36 11.43 -7.79 -10.28
C ALA A 36 11.65 -7.03 -11.59
N THR A 37 11.04 -5.84 -11.71
CA THR A 37 11.17 -4.98 -12.90
C THR A 37 12.62 -4.57 -13.16
N VAL A 38 13.39 -4.30 -12.10
CA VAL A 38 14.77 -3.78 -12.21
C VAL A 38 15.81 -4.90 -12.30
N PHE A 39 15.67 -5.94 -11.48
CA PHE A 39 16.75 -6.89 -11.25
C PHE A 39 16.56 -8.23 -11.96
N VAL A 40 15.34 -8.57 -12.40
CA VAL A 40 15.10 -9.82 -13.14
C VAL A 40 15.36 -9.56 -14.63
N PRO A 41 16.18 -10.38 -15.31
CA PRO A 41 16.36 -10.28 -16.76
C PRO A 41 15.00 -10.34 -17.50
N GLY A 42 14.72 -9.32 -18.31
CA GLY A 42 13.42 -9.19 -19.00
C GLY A 42 12.27 -8.66 -18.12
N GLY A 43 12.51 -8.38 -16.82
CA GLY A 43 11.52 -7.91 -15.87
C GLY A 43 10.84 -6.60 -16.29
N ALA A 44 11.60 -5.65 -16.85
CA ALA A 44 11.03 -4.41 -17.39
C ALA A 44 10.02 -4.69 -18.52
N ALA A 45 10.37 -5.56 -19.47
CA ALA A 45 9.51 -5.90 -20.59
C ALA A 45 8.27 -6.67 -20.13
N TRP A 46 8.46 -7.61 -19.19
CA TRP A 46 7.35 -8.29 -18.52
C TRP A 46 6.40 -7.29 -17.86
N PHE A 47 6.90 -6.41 -16.99
CA PHE A 47 6.07 -5.48 -16.22
C PHE A 47 5.33 -4.47 -17.10
N TYR A 48 5.95 -4.03 -18.19
CA TYR A 48 5.31 -3.18 -19.20
C TYR A 48 4.12 -3.89 -19.86
N ASN A 49 4.33 -5.10 -20.37
CA ASN A 49 3.28 -5.84 -21.07
C ASN A 49 2.16 -6.30 -20.11
N GLU A 50 2.49 -6.50 -18.83
CA GLU A 50 1.52 -6.82 -17.80
C GLU A 50 0.55 -5.66 -17.47
N GLN A 51 0.87 -4.41 -17.80
CA GLN A 51 -0.03 -3.28 -17.52
C GLN A 51 -1.34 -3.35 -18.30
N VAL A 52 -1.34 -3.99 -19.48
CA VAL A 52 -2.52 -4.14 -20.35
C VAL A 52 -2.68 -5.60 -20.78
N PRO A 53 -3.58 -6.37 -20.15
CA PRO A 53 -3.84 -7.76 -20.52
C PRO A 53 -4.26 -7.89 -21.98
N GLY A 54 -3.75 -8.91 -22.67
CA GLY A 54 -4.16 -9.24 -24.04
C GLY A 54 -3.72 -8.26 -25.12
N GLY A 55 -2.94 -7.23 -24.77
CA GLY A 55 -2.33 -6.32 -25.74
C GLY A 55 -1.24 -6.98 -26.59
N ALA A 56 -0.92 -6.38 -27.74
CA ALA A 56 0.21 -6.82 -28.55
C ALA A 56 1.52 -6.65 -27.76
N ILE A 57 2.29 -7.74 -27.63
CA ILE A 57 3.55 -7.73 -26.88
C ILE A 57 4.51 -6.71 -27.50
N GLN A 58 4.94 -5.74 -26.70
CA GLN A 58 5.90 -4.73 -27.08
C GLN A 58 7.30 -5.09 -26.58
N THR A 59 8.30 -4.90 -27.44
CA THR A 59 9.72 -4.97 -27.06
C THR A 59 10.20 -3.59 -26.59
N LEU A 60 10.80 -3.54 -25.41
CA LEU A 60 11.23 -2.30 -24.76
C LEU A 60 12.57 -1.79 -25.30
N ASN A 61 12.53 -1.00 -26.37
CA ASN A 61 13.76 -0.51 -27.02
C ASN A 61 13.93 1.02 -27.00
N GLY A 62 13.02 1.77 -26.36
CA GLY A 62 12.99 3.24 -26.39
C GLY A 62 13.36 3.92 -25.07
N PRO A 63 14.16 5.02 -25.08
CA PRO A 63 14.49 5.79 -23.87
C PRO A 63 13.28 6.32 -23.09
N HIS A 64 12.19 6.67 -23.78
CA HIS A 64 10.97 7.16 -23.14
C HIS A 64 10.31 6.10 -22.27
N THR A 65 10.24 4.86 -22.75
CA THR A 65 9.62 3.76 -21.99
C THR A 65 10.44 3.41 -20.76
N TRP A 66 11.77 3.43 -20.88
CA TRP A 66 12.67 3.26 -19.73
C TRP A 66 12.50 4.35 -18.69
N MET A 67 12.37 5.62 -19.11
CA MET A 67 12.11 6.72 -18.19
C MET A 67 10.77 6.55 -17.46
N MET A 68 9.69 6.23 -18.19
CA MET A 68 8.36 6.03 -17.60
C MET A 68 8.33 4.85 -16.62
N LEU A 69 8.91 3.71 -17.00
CA LEU A 69 8.98 2.53 -16.12
C LEU A 69 9.85 2.81 -14.89
N GLY A 70 10.98 3.51 -15.05
CA GLY A 70 11.83 3.92 -13.94
C GLY A 70 11.09 4.81 -12.94
N GLN A 71 10.29 5.77 -13.42
CA GLN A 71 9.45 6.61 -12.58
C GLN A 71 8.37 5.79 -11.85
N LEU A 72 7.72 4.85 -12.53
CA LEU A 72 6.72 3.96 -11.95
C LEU A 72 7.30 3.08 -10.84
N VAL A 73 8.45 2.45 -11.11
CA VAL A 73 9.18 1.63 -10.12
C VAL A 73 9.61 2.47 -8.92
N ASN A 74 10.06 3.71 -9.13
CA ASN A 74 10.42 4.61 -8.04
C ASN A 74 9.22 4.94 -7.15
N ALA A 75 8.07 5.24 -7.75
CA ALA A 75 6.83 5.50 -7.00
C ALA A 75 6.41 4.27 -6.18
N TYR A 76 6.39 3.08 -6.78
CA TYR A 76 6.05 1.82 -6.10
C TYR A 76 7.00 1.53 -4.94
N SER A 77 8.31 1.67 -5.19
CA SER A 77 9.34 1.49 -4.17
C SER A 77 9.14 2.45 -3.00
N THR A 78 8.81 3.72 -3.29
CA THR A 78 8.60 4.74 -2.26
C THR A 78 7.41 4.40 -1.37
N ILE A 79 6.29 3.97 -1.94
CA ILE A 79 5.11 3.53 -1.18
C ILE A 79 5.47 2.31 -0.32
N GLY A 80 6.14 1.31 -0.90
CA GLY A 80 6.55 0.12 -0.16
C GLY A 80 7.52 0.42 0.97
N MET A 81 8.47 1.34 0.77
CA MET A 81 9.40 1.80 1.79
C MET A 81 8.72 2.63 2.89
N LEU A 82 7.73 3.45 2.55
CA LEU A 82 6.94 4.20 3.54
C LEU A 82 6.22 3.24 4.49
N SER A 83 5.63 2.18 3.95
CA SER A 83 4.91 1.18 4.74
C SER A 83 5.87 0.21 5.47
N ALA A 84 6.99 -0.14 4.84
CA ALA A 84 8.02 -0.98 5.46
C ALA A 84 8.75 -0.26 6.60
N PHE A 85 9.24 0.96 6.35
CA PHE A 85 10.13 1.67 7.26
C PHE A 85 9.44 2.82 7.99
N GLY A 86 8.66 3.65 7.29
CA GLY A 86 8.00 4.82 7.86
C GLY A 86 7.05 4.45 9.01
N PHE A 87 6.12 3.53 8.80
CA PHE A 87 5.21 3.08 9.86
C PHE A 87 5.92 2.46 11.05
N ARG A 88 6.97 1.67 10.79
CA ARG A 88 7.79 1.07 11.86
C ARG A 88 8.58 2.13 12.63
N ALA A 89 9.10 3.15 11.93
CA ALA A 89 9.83 4.25 12.53
C ALA A 89 8.94 5.08 13.47
N VAL A 90 7.73 5.43 13.03
CA VAL A 90 6.76 6.16 13.87
C VAL A 90 6.44 5.39 15.14
N LYS A 91 6.14 4.08 15.02
CA LYS A 91 5.86 3.21 16.18
C LYS A 91 7.03 3.12 17.15
N ARG A 92 8.27 3.09 16.65
CA ARG A 92 9.49 3.02 17.47
C ARG A 92 9.84 4.36 18.11
N ALA A 93 9.60 5.48 17.43
CA ALA A 93 9.96 6.81 17.89
C ALA A 93 8.95 7.39 18.90
N LEU A 94 7.67 7.00 18.82
CA LEU A 94 6.60 7.57 19.63
C LEU A 94 5.86 6.56 20.52
N PRO A 95 6.53 5.65 21.24
CA PRO A 95 5.88 4.55 21.97
C PRO A 95 5.00 5.00 23.15
N LYS A 96 5.17 6.24 23.62
CA LYS A 96 4.43 6.84 24.74
C LYS A 96 3.61 8.06 24.34
N ASN A 97 3.49 8.34 23.04
CA ASN A 97 2.68 9.46 22.54
C ASN A 97 1.63 8.95 21.55
N PRO A 98 0.54 8.34 22.06
CA PRO A 98 -0.49 7.73 21.21
C PRO A 98 -1.17 8.74 20.29
N VAL A 99 -1.32 9.99 20.75
CA VAL A 99 -1.93 11.08 19.98
C VAL A 99 -1.10 11.39 18.74
N ALA A 100 0.20 11.65 18.92
CA ALA A 100 1.09 11.96 17.80
C ALA A 100 1.23 10.76 16.86
N GLN A 101 1.30 9.54 17.40
CA GLN A 101 1.35 8.32 16.60
C GLN A 101 0.09 8.15 15.74
N GLU A 102 -1.11 8.32 16.32
CA GLU A 102 -2.38 8.24 15.59
C GLU A 102 -2.48 9.34 14.52
N GLN A 103 -2.06 10.57 14.81
CA GLN A 103 -2.09 11.68 13.86
C GLN A 103 -1.16 11.46 12.66
N ILE A 104 0.09 11.07 12.89
CA ILE A 104 1.07 10.87 11.81
C ILE A 104 0.68 9.66 10.94
N ILE A 105 0.27 8.56 11.57
CA ILE A 105 -0.20 7.38 10.86
C ILE A 105 -1.48 7.69 10.10
N GLY A 106 -2.45 8.36 10.73
CA GLY A 106 -3.69 8.76 10.09
C GLY A 106 -3.46 9.67 8.88
N ALA A 107 -2.59 10.68 8.99
CA ALA A 107 -2.23 11.54 7.86
C ALA A 107 -1.59 10.75 6.72
N THR A 108 -0.71 9.80 7.04
CA THR A 108 -0.06 8.95 6.05
C THR A 108 -1.05 8.01 5.36
N LEU A 109 -1.95 7.38 6.11
CA LEU A 109 -3.01 6.53 5.57
C LEU A 109 -3.99 7.32 4.69
N ALA A 110 -4.25 8.60 4.99
CA ALA A 110 -5.13 9.44 4.19
C ALA A 110 -4.52 9.71 2.80
N ILE A 111 -3.22 10.02 2.76
CA ILE A 111 -2.48 10.20 1.51
C ILE A 111 -2.49 8.89 0.69
N LEU A 112 -2.24 7.76 1.34
CA LEU A 112 -2.26 6.46 0.66
C LEU A 112 -3.67 6.08 0.18
N ALA A 113 -4.72 6.38 0.95
CA ALA A 113 -6.11 6.16 0.52
C ALA A 113 -6.47 6.97 -0.73
N ALA A 114 -6.02 8.23 -0.80
CA ALA A 114 -6.17 9.04 -2.00
C ALA A 114 -5.39 8.43 -3.18
N SER A 115 -4.18 7.92 -2.93
CA SER A 115 -3.39 7.22 -3.94
C SER A 115 -4.07 5.96 -4.46
N ASP A 116 -4.75 5.17 -3.62
CA ASP A 116 -5.47 3.97 -4.06
C ASP A 116 -6.57 4.32 -5.06
N ILE A 117 -7.39 5.33 -4.74
CA ILE A 117 -8.46 5.79 -5.63
C ILE A 117 -7.89 6.32 -6.93
N ALA A 118 -6.85 7.17 -6.86
CA ALA A 118 -6.20 7.72 -8.03
C ALA A 118 -5.63 6.60 -8.93
N HIS A 119 -5.05 5.56 -8.33
CA HIS A 119 -4.50 4.41 -9.05
C HIS A 119 -5.59 3.57 -9.73
N ILE A 120 -6.71 3.32 -9.04
CA ILE A 120 -7.87 2.63 -9.61
C ILE A 120 -8.43 3.43 -10.79
N ILE A 121 -8.66 4.74 -10.62
CA ILE A 121 -9.18 5.61 -11.68
C ILE A 121 -8.24 5.61 -12.89
N ALA A 122 -6.93 5.78 -12.67
CA ALA A 122 -5.95 5.76 -13.75
C ALA A 122 -5.94 4.43 -14.50
N THR A 123 -6.05 3.31 -13.78
CA THR A 123 -6.10 1.97 -14.38
C THR A 123 -7.37 1.78 -15.21
N VAL A 124 -8.53 2.15 -14.67
CA VAL A 124 -9.81 2.07 -15.39
C VAL A 124 -9.84 3.01 -16.60
N ALA A 125 -9.25 4.19 -16.51
CA ALA A 125 -9.20 5.13 -17.63
C ALA A 125 -8.26 4.69 -18.76
N ALA A 126 -7.22 3.91 -18.44
CA ALA A 126 -6.22 3.46 -19.40
C ALA A 126 -6.56 2.13 -20.07
N LEU A 127 -7.29 1.24 -19.38
CA LEU A 127 -7.62 -0.08 -19.91
C LEU A 127 -8.75 -0.02 -20.96
N PRO A 128 -8.72 -0.86 -22.01
CA PRO A 128 -9.85 -1.03 -22.92
C PRO A 128 -11.10 -1.53 -22.19
N TRP A 129 -12.28 -1.11 -22.65
CA TRP A 129 -13.56 -1.49 -22.04
C TRP A 129 -13.77 -3.02 -22.03
N GLU A 130 -13.30 -3.70 -23.07
CA GLU A 130 -13.39 -5.15 -23.21
C GLU A 130 -12.60 -5.89 -22.12
N VAL A 131 -11.51 -5.29 -21.64
CA VAL A 131 -10.74 -5.82 -20.51
C VAL A 131 -11.46 -5.53 -19.21
N ILE A 132 -11.90 -4.28 -18.98
CA ILE A 132 -12.54 -3.86 -17.72
C ILE A 132 -13.85 -4.63 -17.47
N SER A 133 -14.66 -4.82 -18.51
CA SER A 133 -15.96 -5.50 -18.42
C SER A 133 -15.85 -7.02 -18.29
N ASN A 134 -14.66 -7.60 -18.47
CA ASN A 134 -14.45 -9.04 -18.39
C ASN A 134 -13.31 -9.40 -17.41
N PRO A 135 -13.60 -9.57 -16.11
CA PRO A 135 -12.61 -9.95 -15.11
C PRO A 135 -11.90 -11.29 -15.38
N SER A 136 -12.46 -12.17 -16.23
CA SER A 136 -11.83 -13.45 -16.53
C SER A 136 -10.55 -13.32 -17.36
N VAL A 137 -10.31 -12.18 -18.01
CA VAL A 137 -9.09 -11.92 -18.80
C VAL A 137 -8.03 -11.13 -18.03
N TRP A 138 -8.30 -10.75 -16.79
CA TRP A 138 -7.36 -9.97 -15.99
C TRP A 138 -6.15 -10.82 -15.60
N ASN A 139 -4.95 -10.24 -15.73
CA ASN A 139 -3.72 -10.81 -15.21
C ASN A 139 -3.48 -10.36 -13.75
N GLY A 140 -2.40 -10.84 -13.14
CA GLY A 140 -2.05 -10.52 -11.76
C GLY A 140 -1.89 -9.02 -11.53
N THR A 141 -1.33 -8.29 -12.49
CA THR A 141 -1.13 -6.84 -12.39
C THR A 141 -2.45 -6.08 -12.39
N THR A 142 -3.39 -6.47 -13.24
CA THR A 142 -4.73 -5.87 -13.28
C THR A 142 -5.51 -6.15 -11.99
N TYR A 143 -5.47 -7.40 -11.49
CA TYR A 143 -6.05 -7.73 -10.19
C TYR A 143 -5.41 -6.92 -9.05
N GLY A 144 -4.08 -6.77 -9.05
CA GLY A 144 -3.37 -5.96 -8.06
C GLY A 144 -3.79 -4.49 -8.10
N ASN A 145 -3.84 -3.90 -9.29
CA ASN A 145 -4.18 -2.49 -9.49
C ASN A 145 -5.63 -2.15 -9.14
N LEU A 146 -6.58 -3.06 -9.40
CA LEU A 146 -7.99 -2.83 -9.14
C LEU A 146 -8.42 -3.40 -7.79
N VAL A 147 -8.34 -4.71 -7.62
CA VAL A 147 -8.82 -5.41 -6.43
C VAL A 147 -7.88 -5.20 -5.24
N GLY A 148 -6.57 -5.26 -5.47
CA GLY A 148 -5.57 -5.02 -4.43
C GLY A 148 -5.66 -3.60 -3.87
N SER A 149 -5.66 -2.59 -4.73
CA SER A 149 -5.84 -1.19 -4.33
C SER A 149 -7.18 -0.94 -3.65
N ALA A 150 -8.28 -1.51 -4.14
CA ALA A 150 -9.59 -1.38 -3.50
C ALA A 150 -9.60 -2.03 -2.10
N PHE A 151 -8.96 -3.19 -1.94
CA PHE A 151 -8.81 -3.86 -0.66
C PHE A 151 -8.06 -3.00 0.35
N PHE A 152 -6.92 -2.41 -0.04
CA PHE A 152 -6.18 -1.53 0.86
C PHE A 152 -6.97 -0.26 1.20
N PHE A 153 -7.66 0.34 0.22
CA PHE A 153 -8.52 1.50 0.44
C PHE A 153 -9.61 1.21 1.48
N VAL A 154 -10.33 0.08 1.35
CA VAL A 154 -11.38 -0.33 2.29
C VAL A 154 -10.81 -0.49 3.69
N LEU A 155 -9.64 -1.13 3.84
CA LEU A 155 -9.00 -1.27 5.15
C LEU A 155 -8.57 0.08 5.73
N ARG A 156 -8.09 1.02 4.90
CA ARG A 156 -7.79 2.38 5.37
C ARG A 156 -9.06 3.07 5.89
N MET A 157 -10.17 2.94 5.18
CA MET A 157 -11.46 3.50 5.63
C MET A 157 -11.95 2.84 6.91
N ALA A 158 -11.81 1.53 7.05
CA ALA A 158 -12.10 0.82 8.30
C ALA A 158 -11.21 1.33 9.46
N TRP A 159 -9.94 1.64 9.19
CA TRP A 159 -9.02 2.20 10.18
C TRP A 159 -9.49 3.59 10.66
N PHE A 160 -9.92 4.47 9.74
CA PHE A 160 -10.47 5.79 10.10
C PHE A 160 -11.80 5.69 10.86
N ALA A 161 -12.63 4.70 10.53
CA ALA A 161 -13.85 4.40 11.26
C ALA A 161 -13.60 3.75 12.65
N GLY A 162 -12.34 3.46 13.00
CA GLY A 162 -11.97 2.84 14.28
C GLY A 162 -12.31 1.34 14.38
N ILE A 163 -12.61 0.68 13.26
CA ILE A 163 -12.98 -0.74 13.26
C ILE A 163 -11.76 -1.59 13.59
N GLY A 164 -11.84 -2.46 14.60
CA GLY A 164 -10.78 -3.42 14.92
C GLY A 164 -9.49 -2.82 15.50
N ARG A 165 -9.52 -1.58 16.01
CA ARG A 165 -8.40 -0.95 16.71
C ARG A 165 -8.86 -0.08 17.88
N GLN A 166 -7.94 0.21 18.80
CA GLN A 166 -8.14 1.25 19.80
C GLN A 166 -7.93 2.63 19.17
N THR A 167 -8.75 3.61 19.56
CA THR A 167 -8.56 5.04 19.27
C THR A 167 -8.14 5.74 20.55
N VAL A 168 -7.43 6.88 20.44
CA VAL A 168 -7.11 7.70 21.62
C VAL A 168 -8.36 8.01 22.46
N THR A 169 -9.50 8.26 21.82
CA THR A 169 -10.77 8.54 22.51
C THR A 169 -11.30 7.33 23.28
N SER A 170 -11.12 6.11 22.78
CA SER A 170 -11.46 4.87 23.48
C SER A 170 -10.52 4.64 24.66
N SER A 171 -9.21 4.82 24.48
CA SER A 171 -8.21 4.59 25.53
C SER A 171 -8.40 5.48 26.77
N ARG A 172 -8.98 6.68 26.60
CA ARG A 172 -9.24 7.63 27.70
C ARG A 172 -10.50 7.29 28.52
N LYS A 173 -11.40 6.45 28.00
CA LYS A 173 -12.61 6.03 28.74
C LYS A 173 -12.33 4.88 29.72
N ASP A 174 -11.20 4.20 29.55
CA ASP A 174 -10.78 3.05 30.35
C ASP A 174 -9.76 3.43 31.44
N GLU A 175 -9.44 4.72 31.59
CA GLU A 175 -8.65 5.33 32.69
C GLU A 175 -9.57 6.01 33.72
#